data_AF-A0A6B3CGB1-F1
#
_entry.id   AF-A0A6B3CGB1-F1
#
_cell.length_a   1.000
_cell.length_b   1.000
_cell.length_c   1.000
_cell.angle_alpha   90.00
_cell.angle_beta   90.00
_cell.angle_gamma   90.00
#
_symmetry.space_group_name_H-M   'P 1'
#
loop_
_entity.id
_entity.type
_entity.pdbx_description
1 polymer ?
#
loop_
_entity_poly.entity_id
_entity_poly.type
_entity_poly.pdbx_seq_one_letter_code
_entity_poly.pdbx_strand_id
1 'polypeptide(L)'
;ALGLLSWMYHRPTEGTEKFLKSKFAKKPAIAAANIAAYRAGWNFGETTEDFAVSYEVAPAATAFPPGTYRNISGNLSLAYGLIAASRQADLPLFLGSYPITPASDILH
;
A
#
# COMPACT_ATOMS: atom_id res chain seq x y z
N ALA A 1 2.32 12.00 10.51
CA ALA A 1 3.56 11.29 10.12
C ALA A 1 3.75 11.22 8.60
N LEU A 2 2.80 10.65 7.82
CA LEU A 2 2.99 10.41 6.38
C LEU A 2 3.38 11.66 5.55
N GLY A 3 2.78 12.82 5.82
CA GLY A 3 3.10 14.07 5.10
C GLY A 3 4.57 14.49 5.23
N LEU A 4 5.10 14.45 6.46
CA LEU A 4 6.50 14.78 6.73
C LEU A 4 7.46 13.78 6.06
N LEU A 5 7.14 12.47 6.12
CA LEU A 5 7.94 11.45 5.44
C LEU A 5 7.92 11.61 3.92
N SER A 6 6.77 11.96 3.34
CA SER A 6 6.70 12.28 1.92
C SER A 6 7.63 13.44 1.57
N TRP A 7 7.68 14.49 2.40
CA TRP A 7 8.56 15.65 2.20
C TRP A 7 10.05 15.26 2.29
N MET A 8 10.44 14.55 3.35
CA MET A 8 11.83 14.12 3.57
C MET A 8 12.43 13.34 2.39
N TYR A 9 11.59 12.61 1.65
CA TYR A 9 11.98 11.78 0.51
C TYR A 9 11.56 12.34 -0.86
N HIS A 10 11.17 13.62 -0.93
CA HIS A 10 10.70 14.28 -2.16
C HIS A 10 9.63 13.49 -2.93
N ARG A 11 8.72 12.84 -2.22
CA ARG A 11 7.67 12.04 -2.87
C ARG A 11 6.55 12.96 -3.36
N PRO A 12 6.05 12.78 -4.60
CA PRO A 12 4.93 13.56 -5.10
C PRO A 12 3.68 13.35 -4.24
N THR A 13 2.91 14.41 -4.03
CA THR A 13 1.78 14.43 -3.08
C THR A 13 0.49 13.88 -3.69
N GLU A 14 0.34 13.99 -5.02
CA GLU A 14 -0.89 13.76 -5.77
C GLU A 14 -1.37 12.31 -5.62
N GLY A 15 -0.43 11.36 -5.64
CA GLY A 15 -0.72 9.93 -5.50
C GLY A 15 -1.31 9.60 -4.13
N THR A 16 -0.73 10.15 -3.06
CA THR A 16 -1.22 9.96 -1.70
C THR A 16 -2.56 10.65 -1.48
N GLU A 17 -2.75 11.87 -1.98
CA GLU A 17 -4.04 12.55 -1.88
C GLU A 17 -5.16 11.78 -2.61
N LYS A 18 -4.88 11.27 -3.83
CA LYS A 18 -5.83 10.45 -4.58
C LYS A 18 -6.18 9.16 -3.82
N PHE A 19 -5.20 8.52 -3.20
CA PHE A 19 -5.43 7.35 -2.35
C PHE A 19 -6.28 7.67 -1.12
N LEU A 20 -6.03 8.79 -0.44
CA LEU A 20 -6.84 9.19 0.72
C LEU A 20 -8.29 9.49 0.30
N LYS A 21 -8.48 10.15 -0.85
CA LYS A 21 -9.83 10.39 -1.43
C LYS A 21 -10.56 9.10 -1.74
N SER A 22 -9.89 8.12 -2.36
CA SER A 22 -10.53 6.84 -2.70
C SER A 22 -10.80 5.97 -1.48
N LYS A 23 -9.83 5.87 -0.55
CA LYS A 23 -9.94 5.07 0.69
C LYS A 23 -11.11 5.52 1.56
N PHE A 24 -11.34 6.82 1.66
CA PHE A 24 -12.40 7.42 2.48
C PHE A 24 -13.56 7.98 1.67
N ALA A 25 -13.75 7.54 0.42
CA ALA A 25 -14.80 8.07 -0.48
C ALA A 25 -16.21 8.03 0.14
N LYS A 26 -16.49 7.01 0.96
CA LYS A 26 -17.78 6.85 1.66
C LYS A 26 -17.94 7.78 2.88
N LYS A 27 -16.89 8.48 3.30
CA LYS A 27 -16.85 9.36 4.48
C LYS A 27 -16.13 10.67 4.15
N PRO A 28 -16.77 11.60 3.43
CA PRO A 28 -16.11 12.82 2.90
C PRO A 28 -15.43 13.69 3.98
N ALA A 29 -16.05 13.84 5.15
CA ALA A 29 -15.46 14.58 6.27
C ALA A 29 -14.15 13.93 6.77
N ILE A 30 -14.10 12.59 6.80
CA ILE A 30 -12.89 11.85 7.17
C ILE A 30 -11.83 11.95 6.08
N ALA A 31 -12.22 11.92 4.80
CA ALA A 31 -11.31 12.13 3.69
C ALA A 31 -10.64 13.52 3.78
N ALA A 32 -11.44 14.57 3.98
CA ALA A 32 -10.96 15.94 4.14
C ALA A 32 -10.01 16.09 5.34
N ALA A 33 -10.37 15.52 6.50
CA ALA A 33 -9.53 15.55 7.69
C ALA A 33 -8.17 14.87 7.47
N ASN A 34 -8.14 13.70 6.82
CA ASN A 34 -6.88 13.00 6.53
C ASN A 34 -6.01 13.76 5.51
N ILE A 35 -6.61 14.37 4.49
CA ILE A 35 -5.87 15.21 3.53
C ILE A 35 -5.28 16.44 4.22
N ALA A 36 -6.06 17.10 5.09
CA ALA A 36 -5.57 18.24 5.86
C ALA A 36 -4.39 17.85 6.77
N ALA A 37 -4.49 16.73 7.49
CA ALA A 37 -3.41 16.21 8.32
C ALA A 37 -2.16 15.83 7.50
N TYR A 38 -2.34 15.27 6.31
CA TYR A 38 -1.24 14.97 5.38
C TYR A 38 -0.53 16.25 4.93
N ARG A 39 -1.28 17.25 4.44
CA ARG A 39 -0.73 18.55 4.01
C ARG A 39 -0.05 19.30 5.14
N ALA A 40 -0.63 19.30 6.34
CA ALA A 40 -0.01 19.91 7.51
C ALA A 40 1.38 19.29 7.81
N GLY A 41 1.50 17.96 7.70
CA GLY A 41 2.78 17.28 7.86
C GLY A 41 3.79 17.60 6.76
N TRP A 42 3.35 17.74 5.51
CA TRP A 42 4.20 18.15 4.39
C TRP A 42 4.71 19.58 4.58
N ASN A 43 3.81 20.52 4.84
CA ASN A 43 4.13 21.94 5.06
C ASN A 43 5.05 22.12 6.26
N PHE A 44 4.87 21.33 7.33
CA PHE A 44 5.78 21.34 8.47
C PHE A 44 7.21 21.00 8.07
N GLY A 45 7.41 20.05 7.15
CA GLY A 45 8.72 19.73 6.59
C GLY A 45 9.31 20.92 5.82
N GLU A 46 8.53 21.55 4.94
CA GLU A 46 8.99 22.72 4.17
C GLU A 46 9.42 23.90 5.04
N THR A 47 8.68 24.17 6.13
CA THR A 47 8.92 25.37 6.96
C THR A 47 9.95 25.17 8.06
N THR A 48 10.35 23.93 8.34
CA THR A 48 11.28 23.61 9.43
C THR A 48 12.67 23.37 8.85
N GLU A 49 13.59 24.32 9.04
CA GLU A 49 14.98 24.25 8.55
C GLU A 49 15.84 23.18 9.28
N ASP A 50 15.29 22.42 10.22
CA ASP A 50 16.02 21.40 11.00
C ASP A 50 16.52 20.19 10.16
N PHE A 51 16.00 20.01 8.94
CA PHE A 51 16.38 18.89 8.08
C PHE A 51 17.29 19.37 6.93
N ALA A 52 18.59 19.49 7.22
CA ALA A 52 19.60 19.94 6.25
C ALA A 52 19.84 18.99 5.06
N VAL A 53 19.25 17.79 5.05
CA VAL A 53 19.46 16.78 4.00
C VAL A 53 18.16 16.05 3.68
N SER A 54 17.60 16.34 2.51
CA SER A 54 16.52 15.60 1.88
C SER A 54 17.11 14.53 0.94
N TYR A 55 16.72 13.26 1.09
CA TYR A 55 17.26 12.16 0.28
C TYR A 55 16.26 11.76 -0.80
N GLU A 56 16.63 11.88 -2.07
CA GLU A 56 15.79 11.43 -3.18
C GLU A 56 15.92 9.92 -3.38
N VAL A 57 14.81 9.20 -3.25
CA VAL A 57 14.77 7.76 -3.54
C VAL A 57 14.63 7.58 -5.05
N ALA A 58 15.74 7.22 -5.69
CA ALA A 58 15.79 6.98 -7.13
C ALA A 58 14.78 5.89 -7.57
N PRO A 59 14.15 6.02 -8.76
CA PRO A 59 13.32 4.97 -9.33
C PRO A 59 14.11 3.67 -9.50
N ALA A 60 13.53 2.54 -9.12
CA ALA A 60 14.14 1.22 -9.26
C ALA A 60 14.02 0.65 -10.70
N ALA A 61 14.31 1.47 -11.71
CA ALA A 61 14.04 1.17 -13.12
C ALA A 61 14.75 -0.08 -13.66
N THR A 62 15.92 -0.43 -13.10
CA THR A 62 16.66 -1.64 -13.47
C THR A 62 16.11 -2.91 -12.83
N ALA A 63 15.54 -2.81 -11.63
CA ALA A 63 14.94 -3.93 -10.92
C ALA A 63 13.48 -4.19 -11.36
N PHE A 64 12.80 -3.16 -11.88
CA PHE A 64 11.40 -3.21 -12.29
C PHE A 64 11.25 -2.74 -13.75
N PRO A 65 11.46 -3.62 -14.75
CA PRO A 65 11.20 -3.30 -16.16
C PRO A 65 9.72 -2.91 -16.40
N PRO A 66 9.36 -2.21 -17.48
CA PRO A 66 7.96 -1.90 -17.78
C PRO A 66 7.11 -3.18 -17.85
N GLY A 67 6.02 -3.23 -17.08
CA GLY A 67 5.20 -4.44 -16.97
C GLY A 67 3.98 -4.26 -16.08
N THR A 68 3.13 -5.29 -16.05
CA THR A 68 1.98 -5.32 -15.13
C THR A 68 2.44 -5.92 -13.81
N TYR A 69 2.46 -5.08 -12.77
CA TYR A 69 2.84 -5.47 -11.43
C TYR A 69 1.62 -5.64 -10.54
N ARG A 70 1.71 -6.60 -9.62
CA ARG A 70 0.71 -6.81 -8.58
C ARG A 70 1.37 -6.78 -7.22
N ASN A 71 0.84 -5.94 -6.34
CA ASN A 71 1.13 -6.04 -4.91
C ASN A 71 0.24 -7.14 -4.31
N ILE A 72 0.85 -8.13 -3.68
CA ILE A 72 0.18 -9.31 -3.13
C ILE A 72 0.94 -9.82 -1.90
N SER A 73 0.22 -10.26 -0.88
CA SER A 73 0.81 -10.92 0.30
C SER A 73 1.04 -12.41 0.04
N GLY A 74 1.88 -13.06 0.86
CA GLY A 74 2.15 -14.49 0.75
C GLY A 74 0.91 -15.36 0.95
N ASN A 75 0.02 -15.00 1.88
CA ASN A 75 -1.22 -15.74 2.11
C ASN A 75 -2.16 -15.65 0.90
N LEU A 76 -2.31 -14.45 0.31
CA LEU A 76 -3.18 -14.26 -0.85
C LEU A 76 -2.62 -14.97 -2.09
N SER A 77 -1.29 -14.95 -2.29
CA SER A 77 -0.67 -15.68 -3.40
C SER A 77 -0.83 -17.19 -3.25
N LEU A 78 -0.69 -17.72 -2.04
CA LEU A 78 -0.92 -19.13 -1.75
C LEU A 78 -2.37 -19.54 -2.01
N ALA A 79 -3.35 -18.76 -1.53
CA ALA A 79 -4.77 -19.02 -1.77
C ALA A 79 -5.09 -19.09 -3.27
N TYR A 80 -4.57 -18.14 -4.07
CA TYR A 80 -4.73 -18.20 -5.53
C TYR A 80 -4.04 -19.39 -6.16
N GLY A 81 -2.85 -19.77 -5.69
CA GLY A 81 -2.13 -20.95 -6.17
C GLY A 81 -2.94 -22.24 -5.97
N LEU A 82 -3.54 -22.41 -4.79
CA LEU A 82 -4.38 -23.57 -4.47
C LEU A 82 -5.63 -23.63 -5.36
N ILE A 83 -6.31 -22.49 -5.59
CA ILE A 83 -7.46 -22.43 -6.50
C ILE A 83 -7.05 -22.70 -7.95
N ALA A 84 -5.92 -22.15 -8.40
CA ALA A 84 -5.40 -22.41 -9.75
C ALA A 84 -5.08 -23.89 -9.94
N ALA A 85 -4.42 -24.53 -8.96
CA ALA A 85 -4.11 -25.95 -8.99
C ALA A 85 -5.37 -26.82 -9.05
N SER A 86 -6.38 -26.52 -8.21
CA SER A 86 -7.67 -27.21 -8.21
C SER A 86 -8.36 -27.15 -9.57
N ARG A 87 -8.38 -25.97 -10.22
CA ARG A 87 -8.94 -25.81 -11.57
C ARG A 87 -8.17 -26.56 -12.65
N GLN A 88 -6.83 -26.55 -12.58
CA GLN A 88 -5.99 -27.25 -13.56
C GLN A 88 -6.05 -28.77 -13.40
N ALA A 89 -6.26 -29.26 -12.18
CA ALA A 89 -6.39 -30.68 -11.88
C ALA A 89 -7.83 -31.23 -12.05
N ASP A 90 -8.81 -30.36 -12.28
CA ASP A 90 -10.25 -30.68 -12.27
C ASP A 90 -10.69 -31.44 -10.99
N LEU A 91 -10.15 -31.02 -9.84
CA LEU A 91 -10.45 -31.61 -8.54
C LEU A 91 -10.96 -30.55 -7.57
N PRO A 92 -12.02 -30.83 -6.79
CA PRO A 92 -12.53 -29.88 -5.81
C PRO A 92 -11.49 -29.65 -4.70
N LEU A 93 -11.25 -28.38 -4.37
CA LEU A 93 -10.43 -27.99 -3.22
C LEU A 93 -11.27 -28.00 -1.96
N PHE A 94 -10.79 -28.70 -0.93
CA PHE A 94 -11.30 -28.62 0.43
C PHE A 94 -10.24 -28.03 1.36
N LEU A 95 -10.59 -26.98 2.10
CA LEU A 95 -9.71 -26.35 3.08
C LEU A 95 -10.20 -26.68 4.50
N GLY A 96 -9.48 -27.56 5.19
CA GLY A 96 -9.64 -27.77 6.63
C GLY A 96 -8.57 -26.99 7.39
N SER A 97 -8.94 -25.89 8.05
CA SER A 97 -8.00 -25.05 8.80
C SER A 97 -8.55 -24.68 10.18
N TYR A 98 -7.65 -24.31 11.09
CA TYR A 98 -7.97 -23.73 12.39
C TYR A 98 -7.34 -22.32 12.46
N PRO A 99 -8.07 -21.30 12.95
CA PRO A 99 -7.54 -19.95 13.02
C PRO A 99 -6.27 -19.84 13.89
N ILE A 100 -5.15 -19.50 13.26
CA ILE A 100 -3.89 -19.13 13.93
C ILE A 100 -3.20 -18.00 13.16
N THR A 101 -2.64 -17.02 13.86
CA THR A 101 -1.84 -15.95 13.23
C THR A 101 -0.45 -16.47 12.86
N PRO A 102 0.07 -16.19 11.65
CA PRO A 102 -0.48 -15.34 10.58
C PRO A 102 -1.27 -16.09 9.49
N ALA A 103 -1.52 -17.39 9.63
CA ALA A 103 -2.10 -18.23 8.58
C ALA A 103 -3.62 -18.07 8.36
N SER A 104 -4.31 -17.42 9.30
CA SER A 104 -5.77 -17.26 9.26
C SER A 104 -6.26 -16.55 8.00
N ASP A 105 -5.48 -15.63 7.43
CA ASP A 105 -5.87 -14.89 6.21
C ASP A 105 -5.92 -15.77 4.95
N ILE A 106 -5.42 -17.02 4.97
CA ILE A 106 -5.62 -17.95 3.86
C ILE A 106 -7.09 -18.36 3.73
N LEU A 107 -7.86 -18.26 4.82
CA LEU A 107 -9.29 -18.58 4.87
C LEU A 107 -10.20 -17.45 4.36
N HIS A 108 -9.74 -16.20 4.36
CA HIS A 108 -10.55 -14.99 4.13
C HIS A 108 -10.34 -14.37 2.76
#